data_AF-A0A7W1JH55-F1
#
_entry.id   AF-A0A7W1JH55-F1
#
_cell.length_a   1.000
_cell.length_b   1.000
_cell.length_c   1.000
_cell.angle_alpha   90.00
_cell.angle_beta   90.00
_cell.angle_gamma   90.00
#
_symmetry.space_group_name_H-M   'P 1'
#
loop_
_entity.id
_entity.type
_entity.pdbx_description
1 polymer ?
#
loop_
_entity_poly.entity_id
_entity_poly.type
_entity_poly.pdbx_seq_one_letter_code
_entity_poly.pdbx_strand_id
1 'polypeptide(L)' 'MAKRVTVTRESDSGRNQQFRDNRNGQQMTRPEFVRQIRQGNYSNYHVRNINGVPTPASNPDNSENNNLG' A
#
# COMPACT_ATOMS: atom_id res chain seq x y z
N MET A 1 -7.36 -14.36 -7.15
CA MET A 1 -6.07 -13.92 -7.74
C MET A 1 -5.13 -13.56 -6.59
N ALA A 2 -3.82 -13.69 -6.75
CA ALA A 2 -2.90 -13.22 -5.71
C ALA A 2 -2.94 -11.68 -5.62
N LYS A 3 -2.93 -11.14 -4.41
CA LYS A 3 -2.88 -9.68 -4.20
C LYS A 3 -1.64 -9.11 -4.86
N ARG A 4 -1.72 -7.92 -5.47
CA ARG A 4 -0.52 -7.27 -6.06
C ARG A 4 0.49 -6.90 -4.98
N VAL A 5 0.02 -6.36 -3.86
CA VAL A 5 0.86 -5.92 -2.74
C VAL A 5 0.39 -6.61 -1.46
N THR A 6 1.32 -7.09 -0.65
CA THR A 6 1.08 -7.64 0.68
C THR A 6 1.80 -6.79 1.72
N VAL A 7 1.16 -6.55 2.87
CA VAL A 7 1.82 -5.93 4.02
C VAL A 7 2.69 -6.96 4.71
N THR A 8 3.94 -6.61 4.96
CA THR A 8 4.92 -7.51 5.61
C THR A 8 5.26 -7.08 7.03
N ARG A 9 4.92 -5.84 7.43
CA ARG A 9 5.15 -5.33 8.77
C ARG A 9 4.17 -4.21 9.11
N GLU A 10 3.65 -4.26 10.34
CA GLU A 10 2.78 -3.25 10.95
C GLU A 10 3.41 -2.69 12.23
N SER A 11 2.98 -1.51 12.68
CA SER A 11 3.26 -1.04 14.06
C SER A 11 2.37 -1.76 15.05
N ASP A 12 2.70 -1.60 16.34
CA ASP A 12 1.85 -2.04 17.45
C ASP A 12 0.45 -1.41 17.43
N SER A 13 0.30 -0.26 16.77
CA SER A 13 -1.00 0.42 16.54
C SER A 13 -1.73 -0.02 15.26
N GLY A 14 -1.26 -1.06 14.56
CA GLY A 14 -1.87 -1.57 13.32
C GLY A 14 -1.60 -0.72 12.08
N ARG A 15 -0.55 0.12 12.08
CA ARG A 15 -0.19 0.94 10.93
C ARG A 15 0.77 0.20 10.02
N ASN A 16 0.39 0.01 8.76
CA ASN A 16 1.24 -0.60 7.73
C ASN A 16 2.56 0.17 7.54
N GLN A 17 3.69 -0.54 7.68
CA GLN A 17 5.04 0.02 7.59
C GLN A 17 5.81 -0.50 6.38
N GLN A 18 5.69 -1.80 6.08
CA GLN A 18 6.41 -2.45 4.99
C GLN A 18 5.46 -3.21 4.09
N PHE A 19 5.80 -3.20 2.80
CA PHE A 19 5.01 -3.74 1.71
C PHE A 19 5.89 -4.56 0.78
N ARG A 20 5.34 -5.62 0.21
CA ARG A 20 5.95 -6.42 -0.85
C ARG A 20 5.06 -6.42 -2.08
N ASP A 21 5.58 -6.02 -3.23
CA ASP A 21 4.94 -6.28 -4.52
C ASP A 21 5.20 -7.75 -4.90
N ASN A 22 4.11 -8.51 -5.04
CA ASN A 22 4.16 -9.96 -5.30
C ASN A 22 4.45 -10.29 -6.76
N ARG A 23 4.39 -9.31 -7.68
CA ARG A 23 4.68 -9.50 -9.10
C ARG A 23 6.17 -9.46 -9.39
N ASN A 24 6.92 -8.57 -8.75
CA ASN A 24 8.36 -8.39 -8.98
C ASN A 24 9.23 -8.67 -7.74
N GLY A 25 8.63 -8.94 -6.58
CA GLY A 25 9.34 -9.22 -5.33
C GLY A 25 9.90 -7.98 -4.63
N GLN A 26 9.63 -6.78 -5.14
CA GLN A 26 10.14 -5.54 -4.56
C GLN A 26 9.57 -5.30 -3.16
N GLN A 27 10.45 -4.98 -2.22
CA GLN A 27 10.08 -4.53 -0.88
C GLN A 27 10.10 -3.00 -0.83
N MET A 28 9.14 -2.42 -0.12
CA MET A 28 8.99 -0.99 0.03
C MET A 28 8.61 -0.63 1.46
N THR A 29 9.21 0.44 1.94
CA THR A 29 8.72 1.16 3.11
C THR A 29 7.47 1.98 2.75
N ARG A 30 6.69 2.41 3.76
CA ARG A 30 5.54 3.29 3.58
C ARG A 30 5.82 4.54 2.71
N PRO A 31 6.87 5.36 2.95
CA PRO A 31 7.14 6.53 2.11
C PRO A 31 7.47 6.15 0.66
N GLU A 32 8.19 5.04 0.44
CA GLU A 32 8.48 4.56 -0.91
C GLU A 32 7.21 4.14 -1.65
N PHE A 33 6.32 3.41 -0.96
CA PHE A 33 5.06 2.99 -1.55
C PHE A 33 4.16 4.20 -1.87
N VAL A 34 4.07 5.18 -0.97
CA VAL A 34 3.37 6.46 -1.20
C VAL A 34 3.91 7.17 -2.44
N ARG A 35 5.25 7.24 -2.60
CA ARG A 35 5.89 7.85 -3.77
C ARG A 35 5.49 7.11 -5.04
N GLN A 36 5.53 5.79 -5.03
CA GLN A 36 5.18 4.96 -6.19
C GLN A 36 3.71 5.09 -6.59
N ILE A 37 2.80 5.20 -5.62
CA ILE A 37 1.38 5.47 -5.89
C ILE A 37 1.21 6.84 -6.55
N ARG A 38 1.86 7.89 -6.03
CA ARG A 38 1.81 9.24 -6.61
C ARG A 38 2.41 9.31 -8.02
N GLN A 39 3.37 8.44 -8.32
CA GLN A 39 3.97 8.30 -9.66
C GLN A 39 3.08 7.51 -10.63
N GLY A 40 1.94 6.96 -10.18
CA GLY A 40 1.01 6.21 -11.03
C GLY A 40 1.35 4.73 -11.22
N ASN A 41 2.41 4.23 -10.57
CA ASN A 41 2.85 2.84 -10.75
C ASN A 41 1.91 1.81 -10.09
N TYR A 42 0.97 2.29 -9.28
CA TYR A 42 0.03 1.49 -8.49
C TYR A 42 -1.40 2.03 -8.59
N SER A 43 -2.02 1.84 -9.76
CA SER A 43 -3.37 2.36 -10.10
C SER A 43 -4.50 1.92 -9.15
N ASN A 44 -4.36 0.76 -8.51
CA ASN A 44 -5.38 0.21 -7.62
C ASN A 44 -5.30 0.77 -6.19
N TYR A 45 -4.46 1.78 -5.97
CA TYR A 45 -4.20 2.39 -4.68
C TYR A 45 -4.18 3.91 -4.80
N HIS A 46 -4.43 4.60 -3.70
CA HIS A 46 -4.30 6.04 -3.58
C HIS A 46 -3.62 6.41 -2.26
N VAL A 47 -3.25 7.68 -2.13
CA VAL A 47 -2.65 8.23 -0.91
C VAL A 47 -3.69 9.07 -0.19
N ARG A 48 -4.02 8.68 1.04
CA ARG A 48 -4.82 9.50 1.96
C ARG A 48 -3.90 10.33 2.85
N ASN A 49 -4.38 11.49 3.27
CA ASN A 49 -3.70 12.26 4.30
C ASN A 49 -4.44 12.06 5.62
N ILE A 50 -3.78 11.45 6.61
CA ILE A 50 -4.38 11.18 7.94
C ILE A 50 -3.53 11.94 8.95
N ASN A 51 -4.10 12.97 9.58
CA ASN A 51 -3.42 13.83 10.56
C ASN A 51 -2.09 14.39 10.02
N GLY A 52 -2.06 14.82 8.75
CA GLY A 52 -0.85 15.35 8.11
C GLY A 52 0.14 14.28 7.61
N VAL A 53 -0.15 12.99 7.79
CA VAL A 53 0.71 11.89 7.36
C VAL A 53 0.16 11.20 6.11
N PRO A 54 0.91 11.23 4.98
CA PRO A 54 0.61 10.44 3.80
C PRO A 54 0.55 8.93 4.12
N THR A 55 -0.57 8.31 3.75
CA THR A 55 -0.90 6.93 4.08
C THR A 55 -1.39 6.22 2.82
N PRO A 56 -0.77 5.11 2.41
CA PRO A 56 -1.25 4.32 1.27
C PRO A 56 -2.55 3.62 1.65
N ALA A 57 -3.53 3.62 0.74
CA ALA A 57 -4.83 2.97 0.92
C ALA A 57 -5.30 2.32 -0.39
N SER A 58 -6.06 1.23 -0.27
CA SER A 58 -6.76 0.60 -1.39
C SER A 58 -7.86 1.51 -1.92
N ASN A 59 -8.12 1.47 -3.22
CA ASN A 59 -9.23 2.21 -3.80
C ASN A 59 -10.58 1.69 -3.26
N PRO A 60 -11.61 2.55 -3.13
CA PRO A 60 -12.95 2.13 -2.76
C PRO A 60 -13.66 1.48 -3.96
N ASP A 61 -13.06 0.43 -4.53
CA ASP A 61 -13.50 -0.26 -5.75
C ASP A 61 -14.14 -1.63 -5.48
N ASN A 62 -14.41 -1.95 -4.20
CA ASN A 62 -14.92 -3.24 -3.72
C ASN A 62 -14.05 -4.46 -4.12
N SER A 63 -12.77 -4.25 -4.45
CA SER A 63 -11.84 -5.32 -4.79
C SER A 63 -11.13 -5.85 -3.54
N GLU A 64 -11.16 -7.16 -3.34
CA GLU A 64 -10.37 -7.81 -2.29
C GLU A 64 -8.90 -8.00 -2.71
N ASN A 65 -8.62 -7.88 -4.02
CA ASN A 65 -7.31 -8.18 -4.62
C ASN A 65 -6.25 -7.08 -4.39
N ASN A 66 -6.65 -5.89 -3.95
CA ASN A 66 -5.77 -4.78 -3.58
C ASN A 66 -5.90 -4.40 -2.09
N ASN A 67 -6.58 -5.20 -1.27
CA ASN A 67 -6.71 -4.89 0.15
C ASN A 67 -5.36 -4.99 0.89
N LEU A 68 -4.97 -3.93 1.58
CA LEU A 68 -3.74 -3.79 2.38
C LEU A 68 -3.88 -4.22 3.85
N GLY A 69 -4.98 -4.85 4.23
CA GLY A 69 -5.24 -5.34 5.59
C GLY A 69 -6.67 -5.81 5.66
#